data_AF-T1H2J4-F1
#
_entry.id   AF-T1H2J4-F1
#
_cell.length_a   1.000
_cell.length_b   1.000
_cell.length_c   1.000
_cell.angle_alpha   90.00
_cell.angle_beta   90.00
_cell.angle_gamma   90.00
#
_symmetry.space_group_name_H-M   'P 1'
#
loop_
_entity.id
_entity.type
_entity.pdbx_description
1 polymer ?
#
loop_
_entity_poly.entity_id
_entity_poly.type
_entity_poly.pdbx_seq_one_letter_code
_entity_poly.pdbx_strand_id
1 'polypeptide(L)'
;MNTLRPCGCKGIRTCLECEQSFAIDKKDFFQDYQSRKPFVFCPSCSLLFPGWDVESTVQDHPNHKEQGIHFPGMFVEENFLSDEEGTDVTLKLDEIPWIGSQSGRRKQNFGPKTNFKKRKLKNGEFNGFPDFTKFIQEKFEKTALLKSFQTIEQCSLEYDDSKGASIDPHVDDCWIWGERVVTKYNLDLVQEYEKHLIEPLLSDEKLKVYEDMVIRVPMPNLSLMVMYGPARYQFEHAVLREDIKGRRVCIAYREFTPMYLDTGSEYDKSQLVLENARKFENPSILFVH
;
A
#
# COMPACT_ATOMS: atom_id res chain seq x y z
N MET A 1 -17.12 20.22 -8.40
CA MET A 1 -16.33 21.35 -8.93
C MET A 1 -14.86 21.12 -8.62
N ASN A 2 -13.94 21.38 -9.56
CA ASN A 2 -12.50 21.43 -9.24
C ASN A 2 -12.19 22.79 -8.63
N THR A 3 -12.37 22.94 -7.31
CA THR A 3 -11.81 24.08 -6.60
C THR A 3 -10.29 23.96 -6.60
N LEU A 4 -9.59 25.06 -6.91
CA LEU A 4 -8.15 25.15 -6.71
C LEU A 4 -7.89 25.11 -5.20
N ARG A 5 -7.20 24.06 -4.74
CA ARG A 5 -6.83 23.85 -3.34
C ARG A 5 -5.34 24.11 -3.18
N PRO A 6 -4.87 24.67 -2.05
CA PRO A 6 -3.45 24.91 -1.79
C PRO A 6 -2.66 23.62 -1.51
N CYS A 7 -3.33 22.47 -1.40
CA CYS A 7 -2.73 21.16 -1.14
C CYS A 7 -3.07 20.14 -2.25
N GLY A 8 -2.52 18.93 -2.18
CA GLY A 8 -2.70 17.88 -3.19
C GLY A 8 -4.09 17.22 -3.23
N CYS A 9 -5.03 17.62 -2.39
CA CYS A 9 -6.41 17.11 -2.31
C CYS A 9 -7.19 17.36 -3.61
N LYS A 10 -8.01 16.38 -4.06
CA LYS A 10 -8.77 16.46 -5.32
C LYS A 10 -10.13 15.77 -5.20
N GLY A 11 -11.19 16.40 -5.72
CA GLY A 11 -12.56 15.86 -5.64
C GLY A 11 -12.98 15.56 -4.21
N ILE A 12 -13.50 14.35 -3.97
CA ILE A 12 -13.91 13.83 -2.66
C ILE A 12 -12.72 13.57 -1.70
N ARG A 13 -11.49 13.48 -2.20
CA ARG A 13 -10.30 13.19 -1.39
C ARG A 13 -9.80 14.48 -0.73
N THR A 14 -10.20 14.70 0.52
CA THR A 14 -9.98 15.93 1.33
C THR A 14 -9.15 15.71 2.61
N CYS A 15 -8.51 16.80 3.03
CA CYS A 15 -7.93 16.99 4.37
C CYS A 15 -8.84 17.92 5.20
N LEU A 16 -8.59 17.99 6.52
CA LEU A 16 -9.35 18.85 7.46
C LEU A 16 -9.40 20.32 7.01
N GLU A 17 -8.27 20.86 6.54
CA GLU A 17 -8.16 22.25 6.05
C GLU A 17 -9.06 22.51 4.82
N CYS A 18 -9.23 21.51 3.94
CA CYS A 18 -10.16 21.59 2.81
C CYS A 18 -11.62 21.41 3.24
N GLU A 19 -11.89 20.53 4.20
CA GLU A 19 -13.22 20.32 4.78
C GLU A 19 -13.73 21.62 5.41
N GLN A 20 -12.89 22.29 6.21
CA GLN A 20 -13.18 23.59 6.81
C GLN A 20 -13.31 24.72 5.75
N SER A 21 -12.30 24.87 4.88
CA SER A 21 -12.21 26.03 3.97
C SER A 21 -13.24 26.02 2.83
N PHE A 22 -13.76 24.84 2.47
CA PHE A 22 -14.75 24.67 1.39
C PHE A 22 -16.08 24.10 1.88
N ALA A 23 -16.30 24.03 3.20
CA ALA A 23 -17.49 23.44 3.84
C ALA A 23 -17.86 22.06 3.25
N ILE A 24 -16.86 21.18 3.11
CA ILE A 24 -17.04 19.84 2.55
C ILE A 24 -17.34 18.87 3.68
N ASP A 25 -18.53 18.30 3.65
CA ASP A 25 -18.88 17.13 4.46
C ASP A 25 -18.18 15.88 3.88
N LYS A 26 -17.22 15.32 4.63
CA LYS A 26 -16.53 14.07 4.23
C LYS A 26 -17.27 12.90 4.86
N LYS A 27 -17.56 11.87 4.05
CA LYS A 27 -18.11 10.61 4.55
C LYS A 27 -17.28 10.08 5.72
N ASP A 28 -17.94 9.89 6.86
CA ASP A 28 -17.39 9.21 8.02
C ASP A 28 -17.26 7.70 7.74
N PHE A 29 -16.06 7.28 7.36
CA PHE A 29 -15.73 5.87 7.18
C PHE A 29 -15.50 5.15 8.53
N PHE A 30 -15.12 5.88 9.58
CA PHE A 30 -14.88 5.28 10.89
C PHE A 30 -16.19 4.81 11.51
N GLN A 31 -17.22 5.65 11.53
CA GLN A 31 -18.56 5.29 12.02
C GLN A 31 -19.24 4.22 11.14
N ASP A 32 -19.14 4.33 9.80
CA ASP A 32 -19.61 3.29 8.87
C ASP A 32 -19.00 1.93 9.23
N TYR A 33 -17.68 1.88 9.40
CA TYR A 33 -16.97 0.63 9.67
C TYR A 33 -17.15 0.07 11.08
N GLN A 34 -17.30 0.93 12.09
CA GLN A 34 -17.68 0.49 13.44
C GLN A 34 -19.09 -0.10 13.51
N SER A 35 -19.98 0.25 12.57
CA SER A 35 -21.36 -0.28 12.53
C SER A 35 -21.49 -1.68 11.92
N ARG A 36 -20.41 -2.21 11.32
CA ARG A 36 -20.34 -3.52 10.65
C ARG A 36 -19.80 -4.61 11.57
N LYS A 37 -19.43 -5.78 11.06
CA LYS A 37 -18.82 -6.87 11.85
C LYS A 37 -17.30 -6.67 11.93
N PRO A 38 -16.71 -6.26 13.06
CA PRO A 38 -15.30 -5.93 13.12
C PRO A 38 -14.46 -7.16 13.44
N PHE A 39 -13.37 -7.35 12.71
CA PHE A 39 -12.38 -8.41 12.95
C PHE A 39 -10.97 -7.82 12.94
N VAL A 40 -10.06 -8.35 13.74
CA VAL A 40 -8.63 -8.04 13.70
C VAL A 40 -7.86 -9.23 13.13
N PHE A 41 -6.94 -8.99 12.19
CA PHE A 41 -5.97 -9.98 11.76
C PHE A 41 -4.82 -10.08 12.78
N CYS A 42 -4.59 -11.26 13.34
CA CYS A 42 -3.48 -11.51 14.25
C CYS A 42 -2.28 -12.07 13.46
N PRO A 43 -1.14 -11.35 13.34
CA PRO A 43 0.02 -11.80 12.57
C PRO A 43 0.56 -13.16 13.02
N SER A 44 0.69 -13.35 14.33
CA SER A 44 1.22 -14.57 14.94
C SER A 44 0.34 -15.80 14.72
N CYS A 45 -0.98 -15.62 14.54
CA CYS A 45 -1.90 -16.69 14.20
C CYS A 45 -2.12 -16.86 12.68
N SER A 46 -1.91 -15.81 11.89
CA SER A 46 -2.42 -15.68 10.51
C SER A 46 -3.93 -15.91 10.37
N LEU A 47 -4.71 -15.49 11.38
CA LEU A 47 -6.16 -15.66 11.46
C LEU A 47 -6.86 -14.37 11.92
N LEU A 48 -8.15 -14.24 11.59
CA LEU A 48 -9.04 -13.18 12.04
C LEU A 48 -9.75 -13.56 13.35
N PHE A 49 -9.84 -12.61 14.27
CA PHE A 49 -10.57 -12.72 15.53
C PHE A 49 -11.57 -11.56 15.66
N PRO A 50 -12.78 -11.77 16.22
CA PRO A 50 -13.76 -10.69 16.38
C PRO A 50 -13.23 -9.56 17.27
N GLY A 51 -13.27 -8.32 16.78
CA GLY A 51 -12.73 -7.17 17.50
C GLY A 51 -12.53 -5.94 16.60
N TRP A 52 -12.59 -4.76 17.19
CA TRP A 52 -12.24 -3.49 16.52
C TRP A 52 -10.87 -2.96 16.94
N ASP A 53 -10.55 -3.14 18.23
CA ASP A 53 -9.32 -2.67 18.83
C ASP A 53 -8.17 -3.65 18.51
N VAL A 54 -7.20 -3.14 17.76
CA VAL A 54 -6.11 -3.93 17.21
C VAL A 54 -5.10 -4.32 18.29
N GLU A 55 -4.82 -3.42 19.21
CA GLU A 55 -3.80 -3.64 20.24
C GLU A 55 -4.22 -4.75 21.21
N SER A 56 -5.42 -4.66 21.80
CA SER A 56 -5.93 -5.69 22.70
C SER A 56 -6.09 -7.05 22.02
N THR A 57 -6.57 -7.10 20.76
CA THR A 57 -6.73 -8.37 20.05
C THR A 57 -5.39 -9.00 19.68
N VAL A 58 -4.36 -8.22 19.33
CA VAL A 58 -3.01 -8.79 19.09
C VAL A 58 -2.35 -9.21 20.40
N GLN A 59 -2.54 -8.46 21.49
CA GLN A 59 -2.04 -8.83 22.82
C GLN A 59 -2.71 -10.10 23.39
N ASP A 60 -3.96 -10.38 23.02
CA ASP A 60 -4.67 -11.62 23.41
C ASP A 60 -4.25 -12.87 22.59
N HIS A 61 -3.24 -12.76 21.72
CA HIS A 61 -2.65 -13.89 20.98
C HIS A 61 -2.42 -15.18 21.81
N PRO A 62 -1.94 -15.14 23.07
CA PRO A 62 -1.78 -16.36 23.88
C PRO A 62 -3.09 -17.10 24.18
N ASN A 63 -4.25 -16.43 24.09
CA ASN A 63 -5.58 -17.00 24.29
C ASN A 63 -6.30 -17.30 22.96
N HIS A 64 -5.75 -16.86 21.82
CA HIS A 64 -6.24 -17.22 20.50
C HIS A 64 -6.14 -18.73 20.28
N LYS A 65 -7.30 -19.36 20.08
CA LYS A 65 -7.42 -20.78 19.72
C LYS A 65 -7.47 -20.92 18.20
N GLU A 66 -7.38 -22.16 17.70
CA GLU A 66 -7.58 -22.54 16.29
C GLU A 66 -9.02 -22.29 15.75
N GLN A 67 -9.76 -21.36 16.37
CA GLN A 67 -11.15 -21.00 16.06
C GLN A 67 -11.25 -19.69 15.27
N GLY A 68 -10.12 -19.03 14.97
CA GLY A 68 -10.08 -17.83 14.12
C GLY A 68 -10.43 -18.13 12.66
N ILE A 69 -10.87 -17.12 11.93
CA ILE A 69 -11.24 -17.27 10.51
C ILE A 69 -9.98 -17.04 9.65
N HIS A 70 -9.68 -17.96 8.73
CA HIS A 70 -8.57 -17.77 7.78
C HIS A 70 -8.78 -16.51 6.93
N PHE A 71 -7.73 -15.73 6.65
CA PHE A 71 -7.80 -14.60 5.71
C PHE A 71 -6.72 -14.73 4.64
N PRO A 72 -7.06 -15.22 3.43
CA PRO A 72 -6.10 -15.53 2.38
C PRO A 72 -5.51 -14.27 1.74
N GLY A 73 -4.25 -14.35 1.34
CA GLY A 73 -3.53 -13.25 0.68
C GLY A 73 -3.01 -12.15 1.61
N MET A 74 -2.98 -12.34 2.93
CA MET A 74 -2.44 -11.36 3.89
C MET A 74 -1.23 -11.92 4.63
N PHE A 75 -0.17 -11.11 4.75
CA PHE A 75 1.02 -11.44 5.55
C PHE A 75 1.54 -10.17 6.25
N VAL A 76 1.91 -10.30 7.51
CA VAL A 76 2.51 -9.23 8.32
C VAL A 76 3.73 -9.79 9.06
N GLU A 77 4.88 -9.17 8.86
CA GLU A 77 6.14 -9.48 9.55
C GLU A 77 6.50 -8.30 10.46
N GLU A 78 6.39 -8.52 11.77
CA GLU A 78 6.72 -7.52 12.79
C GLU A 78 8.24 -7.40 12.96
N ASN A 79 8.74 -6.20 13.28
CA ASN A 79 10.18 -5.92 13.44
C ASN A 79 11.03 -6.26 12.20
N PHE A 80 10.46 -6.13 11.00
CA PHE A 80 11.16 -6.34 9.73
C PHE A 80 12.34 -5.37 9.55
N LEU A 81 12.21 -4.13 10.05
CA LEU A 81 13.32 -3.21 10.28
C LEU A 81 13.66 -3.11 11.78
N SER A 82 14.91 -2.81 12.10
CA SER A 82 15.33 -2.39 13.44
C SER A 82 15.07 -0.90 13.66
N ASP A 83 15.09 -0.45 14.93
CA ASP A 83 14.91 0.97 15.27
C ASP A 83 15.99 1.86 14.63
N GLU A 84 17.21 1.36 14.50
CA GLU A 84 18.32 2.04 13.83
C GLU A 84 18.03 2.19 12.33
N GLU A 85 17.69 1.10 11.64
CA GLU A 85 17.34 1.12 10.21
C GLU A 85 16.14 2.04 9.93
N GLY A 86 15.10 2.01 10.78
CA GLY A 86 13.93 2.86 10.65
C GLY A 86 14.22 4.34 10.88
N THR A 87 15.09 4.64 11.84
CA THR A 87 15.55 6.02 12.11
C THR A 87 16.36 6.56 10.93
N ASP A 88 17.34 5.80 10.46
CA ASP A 88 18.22 6.15 9.33
C ASP A 88 17.44 6.41 8.04
N VAL A 89 16.45 5.54 7.74
CA VAL A 89 15.58 5.68 6.58
C VAL A 89 14.70 6.92 6.72
N THR A 90 14.16 7.20 7.91
CA THR A 90 13.31 8.39 8.13
C THR A 90 14.12 9.68 7.95
N LEU A 91 15.34 9.76 8.50
CA LEU A 91 16.22 10.92 8.33
C LEU A 91 16.55 11.18 6.86
N LYS A 92 16.93 10.14 6.11
CA LYS A 92 17.30 10.27 4.68
C LYS A 92 16.08 10.53 3.77
N LEU A 93 14.88 10.09 4.16
CA LEU A 93 13.64 10.53 3.50
C LEU A 93 13.38 12.02 3.73
N ASP A 94 13.73 12.58 4.88
CA ASP A 94 13.53 14.01 5.17
C ASP A 94 14.54 14.95 4.49
N GLU A 95 15.66 14.42 4.00
CA GLU A 95 16.56 15.12 3.09
C GLU A 95 15.96 15.30 1.66
N ILE A 96 14.94 14.50 1.30
CA ILE A 96 14.27 14.55 0.00
C ILE A 96 13.01 15.44 0.08
N PRO A 97 12.78 16.37 -0.86
CA PRO A 97 11.57 17.19 -0.87
C PRO A 97 10.25 16.39 -0.91
N TRP A 98 9.46 16.52 0.16
CA TRP A 98 8.11 15.96 0.26
C TRP A 98 7.10 16.73 -0.60
N ILE A 99 6.45 16.06 -1.56
CA ILE A 99 5.46 16.66 -2.46
C ILE A 99 4.04 16.44 -1.91
N GLY A 100 3.18 17.47 -1.95
CA GLY A 100 1.78 17.37 -1.52
C GLY A 100 0.98 16.28 -2.24
N SER A 101 0.25 15.48 -1.47
CA SER A 101 -0.58 14.36 -1.95
C SER A 101 -2.05 14.57 -1.57
N GLN A 102 -2.92 13.64 -1.95
CA GLN A 102 -4.35 13.69 -1.63
C GLN A 102 -4.60 13.44 -0.14
N SER A 103 -5.76 13.92 0.35
CA SER A 103 -6.27 13.69 1.70
C SER A 103 -5.20 13.83 2.80
N GLY A 104 -4.56 15.00 2.86
CA GLY A 104 -3.68 15.41 3.96
C GLY A 104 -2.26 14.83 3.95
N ARG A 105 -1.93 13.94 3.01
CA ARG A 105 -0.61 13.30 2.92
C ARG A 105 0.42 14.15 2.17
N ARG A 106 1.70 13.82 2.38
CA ARG A 106 2.79 14.11 1.44
C ARG A 106 3.33 12.81 0.84
N LYS A 107 4.11 12.89 -0.23
CA LYS A 107 4.72 11.72 -0.89
C LYS A 107 6.06 12.00 -1.57
N GLN A 108 6.81 10.93 -1.77
CA GLN A 108 7.96 10.83 -2.69
C GLN A 108 7.74 9.57 -3.55
N ASN A 109 8.12 9.58 -4.82
CA ASN A 109 7.77 8.49 -5.75
C ASN A 109 8.90 8.23 -6.74
N PHE A 110 9.53 7.08 -6.62
CA PHE A 110 10.58 6.58 -7.52
C PHE A 110 10.00 5.42 -8.31
N GLY A 111 10.08 5.46 -9.64
CA GLY A 111 9.44 4.49 -10.53
C GLY A 111 8.83 5.14 -11.77
N PRO A 112 8.20 4.36 -12.66
CA PRO A 112 7.72 4.83 -13.94
C PRO A 112 6.55 5.82 -13.83
N LYS A 113 6.39 6.67 -14.85
CA LYS A 113 5.22 7.54 -14.99
C LYS A 113 4.08 6.78 -15.67
N THR A 114 2.98 6.62 -14.94
CA THR A 114 1.78 5.89 -15.38
C THR A 114 0.66 6.82 -15.83
N ASN A 115 -0.14 6.38 -16.80
CA ASN A 115 -1.41 7.03 -17.15
C ASN A 115 -2.54 6.01 -17.04
N PHE A 116 -3.09 5.87 -15.83
CA PHE A 116 -4.14 4.90 -15.48
C PHE A 116 -5.32 4.93 -16.47
N LYS A 117 -5.89 6.12 -16.74
CA LYS A 117 -7.03 6.28 -17.67
C LYS A 117 -6.75 5.79 -19.10
N LYS A 118 -5.49 5.84 -19.56
CA LYS A 118 -5.10 5.39 -20.90
C LYS A 118 -4.36 4.04 -20.89
N ARG A 119 -4.22 3.38 -19.74
CA ARG A 119 -3.37 2.18 -19.52
C ARG A 119 -2.00 2.33 -20.22
N LYS A 120 -1.28 3.44 -19.98
CA LYS A 120 0.05 3.71 -20.59
C LYS A 120 1.16 3.79 -19.56
N LEU A 121 2.20 2.99 -19.80
CA LEU A 121 3.49 3.02 -19.10
C LEU A 121 4.47 3.94 -19.84
N LYS A 122 5.29 4.68 -19.08
CA LYS A 122 6.49 5.37 -19.55
C LYS A 122 7.54 5.39 -18.45
N ASN A 123 8.82 5.19 -18.76
CA ASN A 123 9.90 5.34 -17.78
C ASN A 123 9.93 6.74 -17.16
N GLY A 124 9.81 7.79 -17.98
CA GLY A 124 9.98 9.17 -17.51
C GLY A 124 11.43 9.43 -17.10
N GLU A 125 11.62 10.10 -15.97
CA GLU A 125 12.94 10.43 -15.39
C GLU A 125 13.46 9.35 -14.44
N PHE A 126 12.78 8.20 -14.32
CA PHE A 126 13.22 7.11 -13.45
C PHE A 126 14.54 6.51 -13.96
N ASN A 127 15.57 6.56 -13.13
CA ASN A 127 16.92 6.06 -13.42
C ASN A 127 17.43 5.10 -12.33
N GLY A 128 16.94 5.22 -11.09
CA GLY A 128 17.17 4.27 -10.01
C GLY A 128 16.29 4.54 -8.79
N PHE A 129 16.38 3.67 -7.78
CA PHE A 129 15.82 3.92 -6.44
C PHE A 129 16.84 4.63 -5.53
N PRO A 130 16.41 5.28 -4.44
CA PRO A 130 17.33 5.82 -3.44
C PRO A 130 18.26 4.74 -2.88
N ASP A 131 19.56 4.98 -2.94
CA ASP A 131 20.61 4.06 -2.46
C ASP A 131 20.40 3.58 -1.01
N PHE A 132 19.99 4.49 -0.13
CA PHE A 132 19.70 4.16 1.27
C PHE A 132 18.49 3.25 1.49
N THR A 133 17.66 3.00 0.47
CA THR A 133 16.56 2.00 0.55
C THR A 133 16.92 0.65 -0.07
N LYS A 134 18.13 0.49 -0.61
CA LYS A 134 18.61 -0.76 -1.21
C LYS A 134 18.52 -1.94 -0.25
N PHE A 135 18.97 -1.76 0.99
CA PHE A 135 18.98 -2.82 2.00
C PHE A 135 17.58 -3.36 2.36
N ILE A 136 16.54 -2.52 2.23
CA ILE A 136 15.13 -2.92 2.43
C ILE A 136 14.72 -3.89 1.33
N GLN A 137 15.09 -3.60 0.07
CA GLN A 137 14.81 -4.48 -1.05
C GLN A 137 15.62 -5.79 -0.97
N GLU A 138 16.86 -5.73 -0.51
CA GLU A 138 17.68 -6.93 -0.23
C GLU A 138 17.11 -7.77 0.93
N LYS A 139 16.46 -7.15 1.93
CA LYS A 139 15.75 -7.87 2.99
C LYS A 139 14.56 -8.66 2.46
N PHE A 140 13.89 -8.25 1.39
CA PHE A 140 12.78 -9.01 0.79
C PHE A 140 13.18 -10.43 0.37
N GLU A 141 14.44 -10.66 -0.03
CA GLU A 141 14.93 -12.01 -0.39
C GLU A 141 14.91 -12.99 0.80
N LYS A 142 14.89 -12.49 2.04
CA LYS A 142 14.81 -13.28 3.28
C LYS A 142 13.38 -13.73 3.58
N THR A 143 12.38 -12.95 3.17
CA THR A 143 10.96 -13.27 3.31
C THR A 143 10.54 -14.17 2.15
N ALA A 144 10.23 -15.44 2.41
CA ALA A 144 10.00 -16.45 1.36
C ALA A 144 8.94 -16.05 0.30
N LEU A 145 7.89 -15.33 0.72
CA LEU A 145 6.82 -14.77 -0.13
C LEU A 145 7.32 -13.73 -1.16
N LEU A 146 8.41 -13.04 -0.85
CA LEU A 146 8.99 -11.96 -1.65
C LEU A 146 10.28 -12.34 -2.39
N LYS A 147 10.71 -13.61 -2.32
CA LYS A 147 11.97 -14.08 -2.93
C LYS A 147 12.09 -13.83 -4.45
N SER A 148 10.96 -13.67 -5.16
CA SER A 148 10.88 -13.35 -6.58
C SER A 148 10.35 -11.94 -6.87
N PHE A 149 10.22 -11.08 -5.86
CA PHE A 149 9.67 -9.74 -5.99
C PHE A 149 10.71 -8.80 -6.60
N GLN A 150 10.40 -8.22 -7.77
CA GLN A 150 11.23 -7.14 -8.35
C GLN A 150 10.49 -5.81 -8.23
N THR A 151 10.98 -4.93 -7.34
CA THR A 151 10.50 -3.56 -7.24
C THR A 151 10.64 -2.82 -8.58
N ILE A 152 9.58 -2.16 -9.02
CA ILE A 152 9.54 -1.20 -10.14
C ILE A 152 8.98 0.16 -9.72
N GLU A 153 8.38 0.27 -8.54
CA GLU A 153 8.02 1.55 -7.92
C GLU A 153 8.24 1.50 -6.41
N GLN A 154 8.73 2.60 -5.84
CA GLN A 154 8.84 2.87 -4.42
C GLN A 154 8.14 4.19 -4.13
N CYS A 155 7.03 4.13 -3.40
CA CYS A 155 6.19 5.28 -3.06
C CYS A 155 6.20 5.49 -1.54
N SER A 156 7.02 6.44 -1.07
CA SER A 156 6.99 6.89 0.33
C SER A 156 5.78 7.79 0.53
N LEU A 157 4.92 7.46 1.49
CA LEU A 157 3.74 8.21 1.89
C LEU A 157 3.89 8.66 3.33
N GLU A 158 3.75 9.96 3.56
CA GLU A 158 3.72 10.55 4.89
C GLU A 158 2.30 11.00 5.25
N TYR A 159 1.92 10.69 6.49
CA TYR A 159 0.65 11.01 7.12
C TYR A 159 0.90 11.93 8.31
N ASP A 160 -0.01 12.88 8.49
CA ASP A 160 -0.02 13.91 9.52
C ASP A 160 -1.45 13.98 10.08
N ASP A 161 -1.58 13.77 11.40
CA ASP A 161 -2.85 13.78 12.12
C ASP A 161 -3.48 15.18 12.15
N SER A 162 -2.66 16.23 12.24
CA SER A 162 -3.12 17.63 12.18
C SER A 162 -3.77 18.00 10.84
N LYS A 163 -3.49 17.21 9.78
CA LYS A 163 -4.13 17.33 8.47
C LYS A 163 -5.29 16.35 8.25
N GLY A 164 -5.56 15.44 9.20
CA GLY A 164 -6.51 14.35 9.07
C GLY A 164 -6.15 13.39 7.93
N ALA A 165 -4.85 13.10 7.80
CA ALA A 165 -4.32 12.30 6.70
C ALA A 165 -4.97 10.92 6.65
N SER A 166 -5.60 10.59 5.52
CA SER A 166 -6.46 9.39 5.40
C SER A 166 -6.57 8.89 3.97
N ILE A 167 -6.62 7.57 3.80
CA ILE A 167 -6.85 6.92 2.51
C ILE A 167 -8.23 6.28 2.50
N ASP A 168 -9.18 6.91 1.81
CA ASP A 168 -10.50 6.33 1.54
C ASP A 168 -10.38 5.09 0.59
N PRO A 169 -11.34 4.14 0.57
CA PRO A 169 -11.13 2.72 0.17
C PRO A 169 -10.81 2.42 -1.32
N HIS A 170 -10.10 1.28 -1.62
CA HIS A 170 -9.62 0.81 -2.96
C HIS A 170 -8.80 -0.57 -2.99
N VAL A 171 -8.41 -1.17 -4.17
CA VAL A 171 -7.91 -2.58 -4.54
C VAL A 171 -7.07 -2.83 -5.89
N ASP A 172 -5.84 -2.32 -6.13
CA ASP A 172 -4.95 -2.43 -7.34
C ASP A 172 -5.40 -1.86 -8.70
N ASP A 173 -4.63 -0.98 -9.35
CA ASP A 173 -4.57 -0.81 -10.80
C ASP A 173 -3.89 -2.08 -11.35
N CYS A 174 -4.70 -3.14 -11.42
CA CYS A 174 -4.38 -4.51 -11.80
C CYS A 174 -3.93 -4.66 -13.26
N TRP A 175 -3.77 -3.57 -14.00
CA TRP A 175 -3.13 -3.60 -15.31
C TRP A 175 -1.60 -3.54 -15.18
N ILE A 176 -1.07 -2.73 -14.26
CA ILE A 176 0.37 -2.46 -14.16
C ILE A 176 1.00 -3.08 -12.93
N TRP A 177 0.33 -2.99 -11.78
CA TRP A 177 0.94 -3.36 -10.52
C TRP A 177 0.59 -4.79 -10.14
N GLY A 178 1.62 -5.60 -9.93
CA GLY A 178 1.54 -7.05 -9.79
C GLY A 178 0.83 -7.55 -8.53
N GLU A 179 0.90 -8.86 -8.33
CA GLU A 179 0.15 -9.54 -7.27
C GLU A 179 0.51 -9.02 -5.88
N ARG A 180 1.77 -8.74 -5.58
CA ARG A 180 2.12 -8.18 -4.28
C ARG A 180 1.97 -6.65 -4.38
N VAL A 181 0.79 -6.02 -4.06
CA VAL A 181 0.46 -4.53 -4.02
C VAL A 181 -1.03 -4.03 -3.66
N VAL A 182 -1.66 -2.91 -4.17
CA VAL A 182 -2.57 -1.93 -3.40
C VAL A 182 -4.01 -1.45 -3.94
N THR A 183 -4.30 -0.34 -4.72
CA THR A 183 -5.56 0.49 -5.12
C THR A 183 -6.46 0.38 -6.49
N LYS A 184 -7.82 0.20 -6.53
CA LYS A 184 -8.78 -0.53 -7.50
C LYS A 184 -9.04 -0.11 -8.98
N TYR A 185 -8.47 -0.80 -9.99
CA TYR A 185 -8.92 -0.86 -11.40
C TYR A 185 -8.48 -2.11 -12.20
N ASN A 186 -9.29 -2.50 -13.19
CA ASN A 186 -9.01 -3.51 -14.24
C ASN A 186 -8.95 -4.98 -13.79
N LEU A 187 -9.90 -5.41 -12.93
CA LEU A 187 -10.05 -6.82 -12.53
C LEU A 187 -10.36 -7.77 -13.70
N ASP A 188 -10.86 -7.24 -14.84
CA ASP A 188 -10.97 -7.95 -16.12
C ASP A 188 -9.64 -8.56 -16.57
N LEU A 189 -8.53 -7.87 -16.33
CA LEU A 189 -7.19 -8.33 -16.73
C LEU A 189 -6.63 -9.39 -15.78
N VAL A 190 -7.15 -9.52 -14.56
CA VAL A 190 -6.68 -10.55 -13.62
C VAL A 190 -6.92 -11.95 -14.20
N GLN A 191 -8.01 -12.14 -14.96
CA GLN A 191 -8.29 -13.40 -15.65
C GLN A 191 -7.19 -13.81 -16.65
N GLU A 192 -6.47 -12.86 -17.24
CA GLU A 192 -5.37 -13.15 -18.19
C GLU A 192 -4.16 -13.79 -17.48
N TYR A 193 -4.00 -13.54 -16.18
CA TYR A 193 -2.86 -13.99 -15.38
C TYR A 193 -3.22 -14.72 -14.07
N GLU A 194 -4.48 -15.08 -13.84
CA GLU A 194 -4.98 -15.70 -12.59
C GLU A 194 -4.22 -17.00 -12.23
N LYS A 195 -3.83 -17.76 -13.26
CA LYS A 195 -3.01 -18.98 -13.13
C LYS A 195 -1.57 -18.75 -12.59
N HIS A 196 -1.14 -17.49 -12.49
CA HIS A 196 0.17 -17.08 -11.99
C HIS A 196 0.10 -16.50 -10.57
N LEU A 197 -1.08 -16.44 -9.96
CA LEU A 197 -1.23 -15.97 -8.58
C LEU A 197 -0.64 -16.96 -7.57
N ILE A 198 -0.03 -16.45 -6.51
CA ILE A 198 0.46 -17.18 -5.34
C ILE A 198 -0.70 -17.89 -4.65
N GLU A 199 -1.85 -17.22 -4.52
CA GLU A 199 -3.10 -17.81 -4.04
C GLU A 199 -4.25 -17.57 -5.02
N PRO A 200 -5.09 -18.59 -5.32
CA PRO A 200 -6.23 -18.43 -6.20
C PRO A 200 -7.27 -17.50 -5.59
N LEU A 201 -8.01 -16.80 -6.44
CA LEU A 201 -9.13 -15.96 -6.01
C LEU A 201 -10.22 -16.80 -5.33
N LEU A 202 -10.92 -16.20 -4.37
CA LEU A 202 -12.07 -16.81 -3.73
C LEU A 202 -13.27 -16.81 -4.68
N SER A 203 -14.00 -17.92 -4.71
CA SER A 203 -15.33 -17.97 -5.34
C SER A 203 -16.33 -17.14 -4.55
N ASP A 204 -17.42 -16.71 -5.20
CA ASP A 204 -18.50 -15.95 -4.57
C ASP A 204 -19.06 -16.61 -3.29
N GLU A 205 -19.13 -17.94 -3.26
CA GLU A 205 -19.54 -18.71 -2.09
C GLU A 205 -18.57 -18.56 -0.91
N LYS A 206 -17.25 -18.57 -1.17
CA LYS A 206 -16.24 -18.35 -0.14
C LYS A 206 -16.14 -16.89 0.29
N LEU A 207 -16.37 -15.94 -0.63
CA LEU A 207 -16.40 -14.51 -0.32
C LEU A 207 -17.52 -14.14 0.67
N LYS A 208 -18.66 -14.83 0.63
CA LYS A 208 -19.78 -14.62 1.59
C LYS A 208 -19.39 -14.80 3.05
N VAL A 209 -18.34 -15.56 3.35
CA VAL A 209 -17.81 -15.67 4.73
C VAL A 209 -17.39 -14.31 5.28
N TYR A 210 -16.90 -13.41 4.42
CA TYR A 210 -16.44 -12.07 4.79
C TYR A 210 -17.49 -10.98 4.51
N GLU A 211 -18.73 -11.35 4.18
CA GLU A 211 -19.79 -10.39 3.90
C GLU A 211 -20.10 -9.54 5.14
N ASP A 212 -20.05 -8.22 4.96
CA ASP A 212 -20.19 -7.20 6.01
C ASP A 212 -19.09 -7.26 7.10
N MET A 213 -17.94 -7.89 6.83
CA MET A 213 -16.78 -7.78 7.70
C MET A 213 -15.96 -6.51 7.42
N VAL A 214 -15.43 -5.90 8.48
CA VAL A 214 -14.32 -4.95 8.42
C VAL A 214 -13.11 -5.60 9.06
N ILE A 215 -12.07 -5.80 8.27
CA ILE A 215 -10.82 -6.43 8.71
C ILE A 215 -9.80 -5.33 9.05
N ARG A 216 -9.49 -5.22 10.33
CA ARG A 216 -8.46 -4.36 10.91
C ARG A 216 -7.13 -5.11 10.86
N VAL A 217 -6.19 -4.65 10.04
CA VAL A 217 -4.86 -5.28 9.93
C VAL A 217 -3.85 -4.45 10.75
N PRO A 218 -3.14 -5.04 11.72
CA PRO A 218 -2.05 -4.37 12.40
C PRO A 218 -0.92 -4.12 11.41
N MET A 219 -0.46 -2.87 11.38
CA MET A 219 0.78 -2.47 10.76
C MET A 219 1.57 -1.71 11.83
N PRO A 220 2.24 -2.40 12.77
CA PRO A 220 3.03 -1.76 13.82
C PRO A 220 4.23 -1.03 13.21
N ASN A 221 4.94 -0.22 14.00
CA ASN A 221 6.15 0.43 13.52
C ASN A 221 7.15 -0.62 13.02
N LEU A 222 7.95 -0.27 12.00
CA LEU A 222 9.00 -1.13 11.44
C LEU A 222 8.55 -2.48 10.85
N SER A 223 7.25 -2.72 10.71
CA SER A 223 6.71 -3.94 10.10
C SER A 223 6.71 -3.92 8.57
N LEU A 224 6.72 -5.11 7.98
CA LEU A 224 6.41 -5.38 6.58
C LEU A 224 4.99 -5.95 6.49
N MET A 225 4.16 -5.38 5.62
CA MET A 225 2.84 -5.92 5.26
C MET A 225 2.81 -6.26 3.78
N VAL A 226 2.36 -7.47 3.42
CA VAL A 226 2.23 -7.93 2.05
C VAL A 226 0.79 -8.37 1.79
N MET A 227 0.17 -7.75 0.78
CA MET A 227 -1.12 -8.17 0.23
C MET A 227 -0.90 -8.87 -1.11
N TYR A 228 -1.42 -10.09 -1.25
CA TYR A 228 -1.38 -10.96 -2.44
C TYR A 228 -2.74 -11.67 -2.62
N GLY A 229 -2.94 -12.48 -3.66
CA GLY A 229 -4.14 -13.30 -3.85
C GLY A 229 -5.50 -12.61 -3.58
N PRO A 230 -6.39 -13.19 -2.77
CA PRO A 230 -7.69 -12.60 -2.46
C PRO A 230 -7.65 -11.22 -1.81
N ALA A 231 -6.90 -11.01 -0.71
CA ALA A 231 -6.82 -9.72 -0.02
C ALA A 231 -6.36 -8.57 -0.95
N ARG A 232 -5.52 -8.90 -1.92
CA ARG A 232 -5.00 -8.00 -2.96
C ARG A 232 -6.03 -7.53 -3.99
N TYR A 233 -6.96 -8.41 -4.38
CA TYR A 233 -7.81 -8.26 -5.58
C TYR A 233 -9.31 -8.20 -5.28
N GLN A 234 -9.75 -8.71 -4.13
CA GLN A 234 -11.17 -8.86 -3.80
C GLN A 234 -11.61 -8.00 -2.59
N PHE A 235 -10.68 -7.36 -1.87
CA PHE A 235 -10.95 -6.59 -0.65
C PHE A 235 -10.50 -5.12 -0.76
N GLU A 236 -11.39 -4.19 -0.42
CA GLU A 236 -11.06 -2.76 -0.28
C GLU A 236 -10.30 -2.49 1.02
N HIS A 237 -9.10 -1.91 0.89
CA HIS A 237 -8.31 -1.43 2.02
C HIS A 237 -8.34 0.10 2.07
N ALA A 238 -8.15 0.63 3.28
CA ALA A 238 -8.23 2.05 3.62
C ALA A 238 -7.24 2.38 4.75
N VAL A 239 -6.99 3.67 4.98
CA VAL A 239 -6.31 4.18 6.18
C VAL A 239 -7.21 5.25 6.79
N LEU A 240 -7.80 4.95 7.94
CA LEU A 240 -8.66 5.89 8.67
C LEU A 240 -7.80 7.00 9.29
N ARG A 241 -8.31 8.24 9.34
CA ARG A 241 -7.56 9.34 9.99
C ARG A 241 -7.44 9.12 11.49
N GLU A 242 -8.41 8.41 12.05
CA GLU A 242 -8.52 8.02 13.45
C GLU A 242 -7.41 7.06 13.88
N ASP A 243 -6.78 6.34 12.94
CA ASP A 243 -5.62 5.46 13.20
C ASP A 243 -4.27 6.20 13.07
N ILE A 244 -4.27 7.45 12.58
CA ILE A 244 -3.08 8.30 12.52
C ILE A 244 -3.02 9.13 13.80
N LYS A 245 -2.20 8.70 14.76
CA LYS A 245 -2.03 9.34 16.09
C LYS A 245 -0.86 10.32 16.16
N GLY A 246 -0.29 10.68 15.02
CA GLY A 246 0.93 11.48 14.89
C GLY A 246 1.56 11.28 13.51
N ARG A 247 2.75 11.83 13.30
CA ARG A 247 3.52 11.64 12.06
C ARG A 247 3.76 10.14 11.80
N ARG A 248 3.38 9.67 10.62
CA ARG A 248 3.62 8.29 10.18
C ARG A 248 4.16 8.27 8.76
N VAL A 249 5.17 7.46 8.49
CA VAL A 249 5.69 7.18 7.14
C VAL A 249 5.43 5.72 6.79
N CYS A 250 5.07 5.45 5.54
CA CYS A 250 4.97 4.11 4.97
C CYS A 250 5.62 4.11 3.59
N ILE A 251 6.42 3.11 3.27
CA ILE A 251 7.05 2.95 1.95
C ILE A 251 6.37 1.80 1.24
N ALA A 252 5.56 2.10 0.22
CA ALA A 252 4.90 1.11 -0.61
C ALA A 252 5.81 0.74 -1.78
N TYR A 253 6.30 -0.50 -1.79
CA TYR A 253 7.05 -1.08 -2.90
C TYR A 253 6.08 -1.78 -3.86
N ARG A 254 6.33 -1.70 -5.17
CA ARG A 254 5.49 -2.36 -6.18
C ARG A 254 6.27 -3.10 -7.24
N GLU A 255 5.75 -4.24 -7.67
CA GLU A 255 6.24 -5.00 -8.85
C GLU A 255 5.30 -4.86 -10.06
N PHE A 256 5.71 -5.38 -11.22
CA PHE A 256 4.87 -5.44 -12.42
C PHE A 256 3.91 -6.63 -12.42
N THR A 257 2.75 -6.48 -13.09
CA THR A 257 1.91 -7.61 -13.50
C THR A 257 2.63 -8.49 -14.53
N PRO A 258 2.28 -9.79 -14.66
CA PRO A 258 2.94 -10.72 -15.59
C PRO A 258 2.99 -10.26 -17.06
N MET A 259 2.03 -9.44 -17.53
CA MET A 259 2.04 -8.89 -18.89
C MET A 259 3.24 -7.95 -19.16
N TYR A 260 3.82 -7.33 -18.13
CA TYR A 260 5.00 -6.47 -18.20
C TYR A 260 6.31 -7.19 -17.80
N LEU A 261 6.25 -8.49 -17.50
CA LEU A 261 7.43 -9.32 -17.24
C LEU A 261 7.90 -10.03 -18.53
N ASP A 262 9.01 -10.77 -18.44
CA ASP A 262 9.52 -11.55 -19.57
C ASP A 262 8.46 -12.52 -20.12
N THR A 263 8.42 -12.70 -21.44
CA THR A 263 7.34 -13.35 -22.22
C THR A 263 5.94 -12.68 -22.18
N GLY A 264 5.76 -11.60 -21.42
CA GLY A 264 4.50 -10.85 -21.35
C GLY A 264 4.21 -10.01 -22.61
N SER A 265 2.93 -9.80 -22.90
CA SER A 265 2.44 -9.08 -24.10
C SER A 265 2.85 -7.60 -24.17
N GLU A 266 3.33 -7.03 -23.08
CA GLU A 266 3.68 -5.63 -22.93
C GLU A 266 5.16 -5.40 -22.51
N TYR A 267 5.97 -6.47 -22.52
CA TYR A 267 7.37 -6.45 -22.06
C TYR A 267 8.25 -5.38 -22.73
N ASP A 268 8.08 -5.13 -24.03
CA ASP A 268 8.81 -4.08 -24.77
C ASP A 268 8.57 -2.67 -24.21
N LYS A 269 7.52 -2.45 -23.41
CA LYS A 269 7.21 -1.16 -22.78
C LYS A 269 7.77 -1.05 -21.36
N SER A 270 8.19 -2.16 -20.74
CA SER A 270 8.70 -2.23 -19.36
C SER A 270 10.20 -2.48 -19.24
N GLN A 271 10.88 -3.00 -20.26
CA GLN A 271 12.33 -3.31 -20.27
C GLN A 271 13.20 -2.22 -19.59
N LEU A 272 13.13 -0.97 -20.06
CA LEU A 272 13.90 0.15 -19.49
C LEU A 272 13.57 0.41 -18.00
N VAL A 273 12.32 0.18 -17.58
CA VAL A 273 11.92 0.31 -16.18
C VAL A 273 12.51 -0.82 -15.35
N LEU A 274 12.49 -2.06 -15.86
CA LEU A 274 13.11 -3.23 -15.22
C LEU A 274 14.63 -3.12 -15.11
N GLU A 275 15.29 -2.44 -16.06
CA GLU A 275 16.71 -2.13 -16.01
C GLU A 275 17.03 -1.05 -14.96
N ASN A 276 16.27 0.05 -14.95
CA ASN A 276 16.45 1.14 -13.97
C ASN A 276 16.07 0.72 -12.55
N ALA A 277 15.10 -0.17 -12.40
CA ALA A 277 14.72 -0.81 -11.14
C ALA A 277 15.85 -1.59 -10.45
N ARG A 278 16.89 -1.99 -11.18
CA ARG A 278 18.07 -2.68 -10.62
C ARG A 278 19.18 -1.71 -10.19
N LYS A 279 18.98 -0.40 -10.39
CA LYS A 279 19.93 0.66 -10.09
C LYS A 279 19.53 1.38 -8.81
N PHE A 280 20.56 1.81 -8.09
CA PHE A 280 20.44 2.52 -6.84
C PHE A 280 21.34 3.75 -6.93
N GLU A 281 20.75 4.92 -6.72
CA GLU A 281 21.41 6.21 -6.87
C GLU A 281 21.22 7.03 -5.60
N ASN A 282 22.22 7.83 -5.25
CA ASN A 282 22.02 8.89 -4.26
C ASN A 282 21.02 9.91 -4.85
N PRO A 283 19.87 10.17 -4.20
CA PRO A 283 18.87 11.12 -4.69
C PRO A 283 19.41 12.54 -4.55
N SER A 284 20.24 12.91 -5.52
CA SER A 284 21.04 14.13 -5.51
C SER A 284 20.14 15.34 -5.31
N ILE A 285 20.38 16.09 -4.24
CA ILE A 285 19.69 17.36 -3.98
C ILE A 285 20.14 18.34 -5.07
N LEU A 286 19.36 18.40 -6.17
CA LEU A 286 19.48 19.41 -7.19
C LEU A 286 19.05 20.76 -6.60
N PHE A 287 19.97 21.39 -5.87
CA PHE A 287 19.96 22.83 -5.62
C PHE A 287 20.10 23.56 -6.96
N VAL A 288 18.97 23.77 -7.63
CA VAL A 288 18.86 24.76 -8.69
C VAL A 288 18.74 26.12 -8.01
N HIS A 289 19.82 26.90 -8.06
CA HIS A 289 19.83 28.32 -7.70
C HIS A 289 19.07 29.16 -8.74
#